data_AF-A0A6J4TF97-F1
#
_entry.id   AF-A0A6J4TF97-F1
#
_cell.length_a   1.000
_cell.length_b   1.000
_cell.length_c   1.000
_cell.angle_alpha   90.00
_cell.angle_beta   90.00
_cell.angle_gamma   90.00
#
_symmetry.space_group_name_H-M   'P 1'
#
loop_
_entity.id
_entity.type
_entity.pdbx_description
1 polymer ?
#
loop_
_entity_poly.entity_id
_entity_poly.type
_entity_poly.pdbx_seq_one_letter_code
_entity_poly.pdbx_strand_id
1 'polypeptide(L)'
;MTREDSGAEALGGSARRRRLTAELRVSIVIPTLREAAALPATLDHLASLAGDLEVIVADGGSDDGTPQVAAAHPRTDAVVEVRGGG
;
A
#
# COMPACT_ATOMS: atom_id res chain seq x y z
N MET A 1 -11.66 -41.88 28.75
CA MET A 1 -10.94 -42.82 27.85
C MET A 1 -9.67 -42.11 27.41
N THR A 2 -8.52 -42.77 27.52
CA THR A 2 -7.17 -42.18 27.36
C THR A 2 -6.55 -42.50 26.00
N ARG A 3 -5.67 -41.62 25.49
CA ARG A 3 -4.59 -41.91 24.51
C ARG A 3 -5.08 -42.34 23.10
N GLU A 4 -4.29 -42.50 22.03
CA GLU A 4 -2.98 -42.02 21.49
C GLU A 4 -2.98 -42.47 19.99
N ASP A 5 -2.23 -41.95 19.01
CA ASP A 5 -1.34 -40.78 18.87
C ASP A 5 -1.14 -40.47 17.35
N SER A 6 -0.36 -39.43 17.01
CA SER A 6 0.46 -39.31 15.80
C SER A 6 -0.20 -39.00 14.44
N GLY A 7 0.36 -37.96 13.82
CA GLY A 7 0.18 -37.56 12.43
C GLY A 7 1.20 -36.50 12.03
N ALA A 8 2.47 -36.69 12.42
CA ALA A 8 3.55 -35.77 12.10
C ALA A 8 4.06 -36.03 10.67
N GLU A 9 3.86 -35.07 9.77
CA GLU A 9 4.44 -35.08 8.43
C GLU A 9 5.13 -33.75 8.09
N ALA A 10 6.12 -33.82 7.21
CA ALA A 10 7.38 -33.08 7.40
C ALA A 10 7.46 -31.63 6.91
N LEU A 11 8.53 -30.97 7.36
CA LEU A 11 8.82 -29.53 7.27
C LEU A 11 9.05 -29.01 5.84
N GLY A 12 8.37 -27.91 5.47
CA GLY A 12 8.61 -27.15 4.24
C GLY A 12 8.48 -25.63 4.41
N GLY A 13 9.55 -24.93 4.80
CA GLY A 13 9.72 -23.49 4.58
C GLY A 13 8.86 -22.49 5.38
N SER A 14 8.04 -22.91 6.35
CA SER A 14 7.05 -22.02 7.01
C SER A 14 7.60 -21.08 8.12
N ALA A 15 8.90 -20.79 8.14
CA ALA A 15 9.53 -20.02 9.22
C ALA A 15 9.24 -18.50 9.23
N ARG A 16 8.49 -17.96 8.24
CA ARG A 16 8.27 -16.50 8.12
C ARG A 16 6.82 -16.03 7.95
N ARG A 17 5.84 -16.92 8.05
CA ARG A 17 4.43 -16.51 8.27
C ARG A 17 4.10 -16.57 9.76
N ARG A 18 4.73 -15.69 10.56
CA ARG A 18 4.08 -15.25 11.81
C ARG A 18 2.68 -14.81 11.40
N ARG A 19 1.65 -15.40 11.99
CA ARG A 19 0.28 -14.95 11.76
C ARG A 19 0.19 -13.54 12.34
N LEU A 20 0.28 -12.52 11.49
CA LEU A 20 0.21 -11.12 11.88
C LEU A 20 -1.28 -10.85 12.12
N THR A 21 -1.73 -11.15 13.35
CA THR A 21 -3.14 -11.11 13.78
C THR A 21 -3.53 -9.81 14.47
N ALA A 22 -2.64 -8.81 14.48
CA ALA A 22 -3.08 -7.42 14.55
C ALA A 22 -3.48 -6.99 13.13
N GLU A 23 -4.48 -6.12 13.01
CA GLU A 23 -4.74 -5.41 11.76
C GLU A 23 -3.51 -4.54 11.46
N LEU A 24 -2.64 -5.05 10.58
CA LEU A 24 -1.44 -4.33 10.19
C LEU A 24 -1.82 -3.25 9.19
N ARG A 25 -1.83 -2.02 9.67
CA ARG A 25 -1.86 -0.84 8.83
C ARG A 25 -0.57 -0.74 8.02
N VAL A 26 -0.70 -0.55 6.70
CA VAL A 26 0.43 -0.38 5.78
C VAL A 26 0.31 0.97 5.08
N SER A 27 1.25 1.86 5.36
CA SER A 27 1.40 3.12 4.62
C SER A 27 2.18 2.87 3.32
N ILE A 28 1.59 3.27 2.20
CA ILE A 28 2.13 3.21 0.85
C ILE A 28 2.44 4.63 0.42
N VAL A 29 3.73 4.96 0.28
CA VAL A 29 4.17 6.25 -0.25
C VAL A 29 4.44 6.08 -1.75
N ILE A 30 3.81 6.93 -2.57
CA ILE A 30 3.98 6.96 -4.03
C ILE A 30 4.69 8.27 -4.40
N PRO A 31 6.02 8.26 -4.62
CA PRO A 31 6.71 9.41 -5.19
C PRO A 31 6.25 9.65 -6.63
N THR A 32 5.89 10.89 -6.98
CA THR A 32 5.46 11.25 -8.33
C THR A 32 6.22 12.44 -8.88
N LEU A 33 6.48 12.42 -10.19
CA LEU A 33 6.88 13.60 -10.96
C LEU A 33 6.38 13.44 -12.40
N ARG A 34 5.36 14.22 -12.77
CA ARG A 34 4.68 14.17 -14.07
C ARG A 34 4.09 12.80 -14.44
N GLU A 35 3.30 12.26 -13.51
CA GLU A 35 2.68 10.93 -13.60
C GLU A 35 1.15 10.98 -13.81
N ALA A 36 0.59 12.12 -14.25
CA ALA A 36 -0.87 12.31 -14.36
C ALA A 36 -1.57 11.24 -15.22
N ALA A 37 -0.86 10.65 -16.19
CA ALA A 37 -1.38 9.59 -17.06
C ALA A 37 -1.33 8.18 -16.44
N ALA A 38 -0.37 7.88 -15.56
CA ALA A 38 -0.14 6.54 -15.01
C ALA A 38 -0.65 6.37 -13.56
N LEU A 39 -0.69 7.47 -12.80
CA LEU A 39 -1.14 7.48 -11.42
C LEU A 39 -2.57 6.91 -11.22
N PRO A 40 -3.59 7.21 -12.06
CA PRO A 40 -4.94 6.66 -11.88
C PRO A 40 -4.97 5.13 -11.82
N ALA A 41 -4.34 4.46 -12.78
CA ALA A 41 -4.31 2.99 -12.84
C ALA A 41 -3.60 2.35 -11.63
N THR A 42 -2.62 3.05 -11.06
CA THR A 42 -1.94 2.62 -9.82
C THR A 42 -2.88 2.76 -8.62
N LEU A 43 -3.59 3.87 -8.51
CA LEU A 43 -4.51 4.13 -7.41
C LEU A 43 -5.78 3.26 -7.49
N ASP A 44 -6.30 2.98 -8.70
CA ASP A 44 -7.35 2.00 -8.96
C ASP A 44 -6.95 0.60 -8.47
N HIS A 45 -5.71 0.18 -8.79
CA HIS A 45 -5.21 -1.11 -8.32
C HIS A 45 -5.14 -1.15 -6.78
N LEU A 46 -4.60 -0.10 -6.14
CA LEU A 46 -4.55 0.01 -4.68
C LEU A 46 -5.95 0.06 -4.03
N ALA A 47 -6.96 0.62 -4.71
CA ALA A 47 -8.34 0.62 -4.25
C ALA A 47 -8.98 -0.78 -4.23
N SER A 48 -8.49 -1.68 -5.08
CA SER A 48 -8.94 -3.08 -5.12
C SER A 48 -8.32 -3.99 -4.06
N LEU A 49 -7.27 -3.53 -3.34
CA LEU A 49 -6.56 -4.33 -2.35
C LEU A 49 -7.29 -4.35 -1.00
N ALA A 50 -7.34 -5.53 -0.38
CA ALA A 50 -7.85 -5.70 0.98
C ALA A 50 -6.75 -5.43 2.03
N GLY A 51 -7.10 -4.68 3.08
CA GLY A 51 -6.23 -4.35 4.20
C GLY A 51 -6.48 -2.93 4.71
N ASP A 52 -5.94 -2.61 5.89
CA ASP A 52 -5.85 -1.22 6.35
C ASP A 52 -4.66 -0.55 5.63
N LEU A 53 -4.97 0.14 4.54
CA LEU A 53 -4.00 0.83 3.69
C LEU A 53 -4.15 2.34 3.81
N GLU A 54 -3.00 3.01 3.94
CA GLU A 54 -2.88 4.47 3.88
C GLU A 54 -2.04 4.84 2.66
N VAL A 55 -2.60 5.58 1.71
CA VAL A 55 -1.91 5.93 0.46
C VAL A 55 -1.57 7.42 0.45
N ILE A 56 -0.27 7.69 0.43
CA ILE A 56 0.29 9.05 0.45
C ILE A 56 1.00 9.28 -0.89
N VAL A 57 0.51 10.23 -1.69
CA VAL A 57 1.20 10.68 -2.90
C VAL A 57 2.18 11.78 -2.52
N ALA A 58 3.45 11.62 -2.87
CA ALA A 58 4.53 12.56 -2.58
C ALA A 58 5.01 13.18 -3.90
N ASP A 59 4.47 14.35 -4.24
CA ASP A 59 4.69 14.99 -5.53
C ASP A 59 5.91 15.91 -5.55
N GLY A 60 6.81 15.66 -6.52
CA GLY A 60 8.08 16.35 -6.69
C GLY A 60 8.03 17.77 -7.25
N GLY A 61 6.83 18.34 -7.45
CA GLY A 61 6.65 19.62 -8.14
C GLY A 61 6.22 19.44 -9.60
N SER A 62 5.22 18.59 -9.83
CA SER A 62 4.65 18.31 -11.15
C SER A 62 3.81 19.48 -11.70
N ASP A 63 3.92 19.70 -13.01
CA ASP A 63 3.27 20.77 -13.77
C ASP A 63 2.21 20.25 -14.77
N ASP A 64 1.95 18.95 -14.78
CA ASP A 64 1.12 18.24 -15.78
C ASP A 64 -0.30 17.89 -15.32
N GLY A 65 -0.66 18.20 -14.08
CA GLY A 65 -1.93 17.79 -13.45
C GLY A 65 -1.82 16.68 -12.41
N THR A 66 -0.62 16.12 -12.17
CA THR A 66 -0.41 15.01 -11.21
C THR A 66 -1.03 15.24 -9.82
N PRO A 67 -0.79 16.36 -9.10
CA PRO A 67 -1.37 16.56 -7.77
C PRO A 67 -2.90 16.69 -7.80
N GLN A 68 -3.49 17.23 -8.87
CA GLN A 68 -4.94 17.29 -9.04
C GLN A 68 -5.55 15.90 -9.29
N VAL A 69 -4.89 15.08 -10.09
CA VAL A 69 -5.26 13.66 -10.30
C VAL A 69 -5.16 12.88 -8.99
N ALA A 70 -4.08 13.07 -8.23
CA ALA A 70 -3.88 12.45 -6.93
C ALA A 70 -5.00 12.82 -5.93
N ALA A 71 -5.26 14.12 -5.76
CA ALA A 71 -6.25 14.63 -4.80
C ALA A 71 -7.71 14.31 -5.16
N ALA A 72 -8.02 14.12 -6.46
CA ALA A 72 -9.35 13.75 -6.91
C ALA A 72 -9.67 12.25 -6.74
N HIS A 73 -8.65 11.40 -6.53
CA HIS A 73 -8.83 9.96 -6.52
C HIS A 73 -9.26 9.43 -5.13
N PRO A 74 -10.37 8.68 -4.99
CA PRO A 74 -10.90 8.27 -3.68
C PRO A 74 -9.98 7.40 -2.81
N ARG A 75 -8.94 6.79 -3.40
CA ARG A 75 -7.93 5.99 -2.69
C ARG A 75 -6.80 6.83 -2.08
N THR A 76 -6.66 8.11 -2.43
CA THR A 76 -5.58 8.94 -1.90
C THR A 76 -5.97 9.50 -0.53
N ASP A 77 -5.24 9.11 0.52
CA ASP A 77 -5.46 9.61 1.88
C ASP A 77 -4.75 10.96 2.13
N ALA A 78 -3.62 11.19 1.46
CA ALA A 78 -2.91 12.47 1.50
C ALA A 78 -2.10 12.74 0.21
N VAL A 79 -1.95 14.03 -0.13
CA VAL A 79 -0.99 14.52 -1.13
C VAL A 79 -0.01 15.46 -0.44
N VAL A 80 1.29 15.25 -0.64
CA VAL A 80 2.38 16.07 -0.11
C VAL A 80 3.20 16.59 -1.29
N GLU A 81 3.05 17.86 -1.60
CA GLU A 81 3.79 18.53 -2.67
C GLU A 81 5.11 19.13 -2.16
N VAL A 82 6.15 19.16 -3.00
CA VAL A 82 7.36 19.95 -2.76
C VAL A 82 6.98 21.43 -2.67
N ARG A 83 7.04 21.98 -1.46
CA ARG A 83 7.06 23.42 -1.25
C ARG A 83 8.44 23.94 -1.67
N GLY A 84 8.47 24.82 -2.66
CA GLY A 84 9.72 25.42 -3.15
C GLY A 84 10.53 26.05 -2.00
N GLY A 85 11.81 25.68 -1.91
CA GLY A 85 12.73 26.29 -0.94
C GLY A 85 13.03 27.72 -1.33
N GLY A 86 12.63 28.67 -0.48
CA GLY A 86 13.08 30.07 -0.51
C GLY A 86 14.38 30.28 0.25
#